data_AF-A0A382F5J2-F1
#
_entry.id   AF-A0A382F5J2-F1
#
_cell.length_a   1.000
_cell.length_b   1.000
_cell.length_c   1.000
_cell.angle_alpha   90.00
_cell.angle_beta   90.00
_cell.angle_gamma   90.00
#
_symmetry.space_group_name_H-M   'P 1'
#
loop_
_entity.id
_entity.type
_entity.pdbx_description
1 polymer ?
#
loop_
_entity_poly.entity_id
_entity_poly.type
_entity_poly.pdbx_seq_one_letter_code
_entity_poly.pdbx_strand_id
1 'polypeptide(L)'
;KELDDHGRDEERFERDFDDFVDGGKRSDRMEMMMVWRLTDDLELTTEQAEKFFPRFRKHREAMDETRKKERALGKELKKKLKKEENISVDDVKETVKKITELKKSSLDLESEFLLGMDDLLSTRQLANLGLFKHKMMKDVRGELKERKKDHRGMKKDRKRRKGGSRGRRGNF
;
A
#
# COMPACT_ATOMS: atom_id res chain seq x y z
N LYS A 1 -14.14 20.18 16.11
CA LYS A 1 -14.50 19.01 15.28
C LYS A 1 -13.22 18.19 15.12
N GLU A 2 -12.96 17.28 16.06
CA GLU A 2 -11.81 16.38 16.03
C GLU A 2 -11.96 15.43 14.84
N LEU A 3 -11.03 15.51 13.90
CA LEU A 3 -10.89 14.50 12.85
C LEU A 3 -10.15 13.32 13.47
N ASP A 4 -10.89 12.22 13.70
CA ASP A 4 -10.42 10.95 14.25
C ASP A 4 -9.03 10.58 13.74
N ASP A 5 -8.10 10.38 14.68
CA ASP A 5 -6.71 9.99 14.44
C ASP A 5 -6.62 8.65 13.66
N HIS A 6 -7.68 7.84 13.73
CA HIS A 6 -7.80 6.56 13.03
C HIS A 6 -7.91 6.67 11.51
N GLY A 7 -8.67 7.63 10.98
CA GLY A 7 -8.83 7.79 9.51
C GLY A 7 -7.56 8.33 8.84
N ARG A 8 -6.82 9.19 9.55
CA ARG A 8 -5.53 9.74 9.08
C ARG A 8 -4.45 8.68 8.96
N ASP A 9 -4.50 7.70 9.85
CA ASP A 9 -3.62 6.53 9.85
C ASP A 9 -3.96 5.56 8.70
N GLU A 10 -5.22 5.52 8.27
CA GLU A 10 -5.72 4.63 7.23
C GLU A 10 -5.33 5.14 5.84
N GLU A 11 -5.59 6.42 5.52
CA GLU A 11 -5.13 7.06 4.28
C GLU A 11 -3.59 7.03 4.15
N ARG A 12 -2.89 7.21 5.27
CA ARG A 12 -1.42 7.16 5.30
C ARG A 12 -0.92 5.74 5.07
N PHE A 13 -1.61 4.73 5.61
CA PHE A 13 -1.26 3.33 5.39
C PHE A 13 -1.61 2.85 3.98
N GLU A 14 -2.69 3.35 3.37
CA GLU A 14 -2.97 3.18 1.94
C GLU A 14 -1.83 3.70 1.08
N ARG A 15 -1.38 4.92 1.37
CA ARG A 15 -0.24 5.53 0.67
C ARG A 15 1.06 4.74 0.90
N ASP A 16 1.32 4.33 2.14
CA ASP A 16 2.52 3.58 2.51
C ASP A 16 2.52 2.14 1.94
N PHE A 17 1.35 1.51 1.79
CA PHE A 17 1.23 0.20 1.14
C PHE A 17 1.41 0.28 -0.36
N ASP A 18 0.78 1.26 -1.01
CA ASP A 18 1.00 1.51 -2.44
C ASP A 18 2.50 1.81 -2.70
N ASP A 19 3.17 2.50 -1.77
CA ASP A 19 4.64 2.67 -1.73
C ASP A 19 5.42 1.38 -1.46
N PHE A 20 4.85 0.44 -0.71
CA PHE A 20 5.44 -0.87 -0.41
C PHE A 20 5.34 -1.84 -1.59
N VAL A 21 4.28 -1.74 -2.38
CA VAL A 21 4.03 -2.61 -3.54
C VAL A 21 4.92 -2.21 -4.70
N ASP A 22 5.14 -0.93 -5.00
CA ASP A 22 5.85 -0.50 -6.23
C ASP A 22 7.40 -0.39 -6.04
N GLY A 23 8.01 -1.28 -5.23
CA GLY A 23 9.42 -1.18 -4.81
C GLY A 23 10.26 -2.47 -4.85
N GLY A 24 10.88 -2.78 -6.00
CA GLY A 24 11.94 -3.80 -6.17
C GLY A 24 11.52 -5.25 -5.78
N LYS A 25 12.46 -6.11 -5.33
CA LYS A 25 12.19 -7.53 -4.95
C LYS A 25 11.13 -7.73 -3.83
N ARG A 26 10.64 -6.65 -3.21
CA ARG A 26 9.50 -6.67 -2.28
C ARG A 26 8.17 -6.52 -3.02
N SER A 27 8.16 -5.81 -4.17
CA SER A 27 7.05 -5.77 -5.12
C SER A 27 6.62 -7.18 -5.46
N ASP A 28 7.46 -7.96 -6.14
CA ASP A 28 7.12 -9.30 -6.67
C ASP A 28 6.50 -10.25 -5.62
N ARG A 29 7.00 -10.21 -4.39
CA ARG A 29 6.45 -11.00 -3.27
C ARG A 29 5.08 -10.52 -2.84
N MET A 30 4.86 -9.21 -2.79
CA MET A 30 3.55 -8.63 -2.51
C MET A 30 2.58 -8.84 -3.67
N GLU A 31 3.04 -8.84 -4.93
CA GLU A 31 2.20 -9.18 -6.08
C GLU A 31 1.71 -10.62 -5.99
N MET A 32 2.61 -11.55 -5.68
CA MET A 32 2.25 -12.96 -5.53
C MET A 32 1.31 -13.18 -4.34
N MET A 33 1.51 -12.44 -3.24
CA MET A 33 0.59 -12.46 -2.10
C MET A 33 -0.78 -11.87 -2.47
N MET A 34 -0.82 -10.77 -3.21
CA MET A 34 -2.05 -10.14 -3.69
C MET A 34 -2.81 -11.12 -4.59
N VAL A 35 -2.15 -11.70 -5.59
CA VAL A 35 -2.75 -12.71 -6.48
C VAL A 35 -3.27 -13.90 -5.68
N TRP A 36 -2.50 -14.42 -4.72
CA TRP A 36 -2.91 -15.55 -3.89
C TRP A 36 -4.13 -15.25 -3.01
N ARG A 37 -4.14 -14.08 -2.35
CA ARG A 37 -5.29 -13.63 -1.54
C ARG A 37 -6.51 -13.34 -2.41
N LEU A 38 -6.29 -12.78 -3.60
CA LEU A 38 -7.34 -12.49 -4.56
C LEU A 38 -7.97 -13.79 -5.09
N THR A 39 -7.16 -14.82 -5.40
CA THR A 39 -7.66 -16.15 -5.76
C THR A 39 -8.44 -16.81 -4.64
N ASP A 40 -7.99 -16.65 -3.40
CA ASP A 40 -8.63 -17.23 -2.21
C ASP A 40 -9.97 -16.54 -1.90
N ASP A 41 -10.03 -15.21 -1.97
CA ASP A 41 -11.23 -14.43 -1.63
C ASP A 41 -12.30 -14.36 -2.74
N LEU A 42 -11.89 -14.48 -4.01
CA LEU A 42 -12.82 -14.45 -5.14
C LEU A 42 -13.36 -15.82 -5.55
N GLU A 43 -12.75 -16.93 -5.12
CA GLU A 43 -13.17 -18.29 -5.50
C GLU A 43 -13.51 -18.39 -7.01
N LEU A 44 -12.64 -17.84 -7.86
CA LEU A 44 -12.88 -17.79 -9.31
C LEU A 44 -12.88 -19.21 -9.88
N THR A 45 -13.82 -19.49 -10.79
CA THR A 45 -13.72 -20.67 -11.64
C THR A 45 -12.54 -20.53 -12.60
N THR A 46 -12.02 -21.65 -13.11
CA THR A 46 -10.88 -21.65 -14.05
C THR A 46 -11.15 -20.76 -15.28
N GLU A 47 -12.35 -20.83 -15.85
CA GLU A 47 -12.75 -20.02 -17.01
C GLU A 47 -12.83 -18.51 -16.69
N GLN A 48 -13.23 -18.16 -15.46
CA GLN A 48 -13.24 -16.78 -14.99
C GLN A 48 -11.81 -16.27 -14.78
N ALA A 49 -10.96 -17.06 -14.13
CA ALA A 49 -9.57 -16.74 -13.85
C ALA A 49 -8.77 -16.43 -15.12
N GLU A 50 -8.94 -17.25 -16.17
CA GLU A 50 -8.25 -17.08 -17.47
C GLU A 50 -8.52 -15.72 -18.12
N LYS A 51 -9.73 -15.17 -17.95
CA LYS A 51 -10.11 -13.85 -18.48
C LYS A 51 -9.83 -12.72 -17.49
N PHE A 52 -9.93 -13.00 -16.19
CA PHE A 52 -9.77 -12.04 -15.11
C PHE A 52 -8.33 -11.57 -14.97
N PHE A 53 -7.36 -12.49 -14.86
CA PHE A 53 -5.97 -12.11 -14.59
C PHE A 53 -5.34 -11.21 -15.67
N PRO A 54 -5.58 -11.43 -16.99
CA PRO A 54 -5.11 -10.51 -18.01
C PRO A 54 -5.69 -9.10 -17.89
N ARG A 55 -6.99 -8.97 -17.57
CA ARG A 55 -7.64 -7.67 -17.36
C ARG A 55 -7.10 -6.99 -16.09
N PHE A 56 -6.98 -7.75 -15.00
CA PHE A 56 -6.43 -7.29 -13.73
C PHE A 56 -4.99 -6.77 -13.88
N ARG A 57 -4.14 -7.48 -14.64
CA ARG A 57 -2.77 -7.03 -14.92
C ARG A 57 -2.74 -5.68 -15.66
N LYS A 58 -3.54 -5.51 -16.70
CA LYS A 58 -3.63 -4.24 -17.44
C LYS A 58 -4.11 -3.08 -16.57
N HIS A 59 -5.16 -3.31 -15.78
CA HIS A 59 -5.66 -2.32 -14.83
C HIS A 59 -4.56 -1.91 -13.83
N ARG A 60 -3.82 -2.91 -13.31
CA ARG A 60 -2.72 -2.65 -12.38
C ARG A 60 -1.58 -1.86 -13.01
N GLU A 61 -1.17 -2.17 -14.24
CA GLU A 61 -0.15 -1.39 -14.95
C GLU A 61 -0.58 0.07 -15.12
N ALA A 62 -1.83 0.33 -15.50
CA ALA A 62 -2.37 1.69 -15.64
C ALA A 62 -2.40 2.45 -14.30
N MET A 63 -2.76 1.76 -13.20
CA MET A 63 -2.73 2.32 -11.85
C MET A 63 -1.29 2.64 -11.41
N ASP A 64 -0.35 1.73 -11.65
CA ASP A 64 1.06 1.92 -11.30
C ASP A 64 1.71 3.06 -12.10
N GLU A 65 1.36 3.24 -13.37
CA GLU A 65 1.79 4.40 -14.16
C GLU A 65 1.26 5.73 -13.58
N THR A 66 -0.02 5.77 -13.22
CA THR A 66 -0.67 6.95 -12.63
C THR A 66 0.00 7.31 -11.29
N ARG A 67 0.30 6.30 -10.47
CA ARG A 67 1.01 6.45 -9.20
C ARG A 67 2.44 6.93 -9.37
N LYS A 68 3.18 6.40 -10.34
CA LYS A 68 4.55 6.85 -10.65
C LYS A 68 4.58 8.33 -11.02
N LYS A 69 3.58 8.80 -11.79
CA LYS A 69 3.41 10.23 -12.12
C LYS A 69 3.13 11.07 -10.87
N GLU A 70 2.22 10.63 -10.00
CA GLU A 70 1.92 11.33 -8.74
C GLU A 70 3.18 11.44 -7.84
N ARG A 71 3.95 10.36 -7.72
CA ARG A 71 5.20 10.35 -6.96
C ARG A 71 6.28 11.23 -7.56
N ALA A 72 6.40 11.28 -8.88
CA ALA A 72 7.36 12.14 -9.55
C ALA A 72 7.07 13.61 -9.20
N LEU A 73 5.81 14.03 -9.33
CA LEU A 73 5.35 15.38 -8.96
C LEU A 73 5.61 15.68 -7.48
N GLY A 74 5.29 14.75 -6.58
CA GLY A 74 5.55 14.90 -5.15
C GLY A 74 7.04 14.99 -4.80
N LYS A 75 7.89 14.18 -5.46
CA LYS A 75 9.36 14.21 -5.28
C LYS A 75 9.95 15.51 -5.82
N GLU A 76 9.48 16.00 -6.96
CA GLU A 76 9.89 17.29 -7.51
C GLU A 76 9.55 18.44 -6.56
N LEU A 77 8.31 18.49 -6.06
CA LEU A 77 7.89 19.50 -5.08
C LEU A 77 8.75 19.46 -3.81
N LYS A 78 9.01 18.25 -3.28
CA LYS A 78 9.87 18.05 -2.11
C LYS A 78 11.31 18.47 -2.37
N LYS A 79 11.82 18.27 -3.58
CA LYS A 79 13.19 18.67 -3.99
C LYS A 79 13.30 20.19 -4.13
N LYS A 80 12.29 20.85 -4.71
CA LYS A 80 12.20 22.32 -4.78
C LYS A 80 12.17 22.94 -3.37
N LEU A 81 11.35 22.38 -2.46
CA LEU A 81 11.27 22.84 -1.07
C LEU A 81 12.59 22.69 -0.31
N LYS A 82 13.33 21.60 -0.54
CA LYS A 82 14.64 21.37 0.10
C LYS A 82 15.76 22.27 -0.40
N LYS A 83 15.63 22.82 -1.60
CA LYS A 83 16.64 23.69 -2.21
C LYS A 83 16.47 25.17 -1.83
N GLU A 84 15.51 25.50 -0.97
CA GLU A 84 15.11 26.89 -0.67
C GLU A 84 14.84 27.72 -1.94
N GLU A 85 14.42 27.04 -3.02
CA GLU A 85 13.98 27.70 -4.23
C GLU A 85 12.64 28.39 -3.90
N ASN A 86 12.49 29.67 -4.23
CA ASN A 86 11.22 30.38 -4.08
C ASN A 86 10.17 29.71 -4.96
N ILE A 87 9.39 28.80 -4.38
CA ILE A 87 8.28 28.17 -5.08
C ILE A 87 7.13 29.18 -5.11
N SER A 88 6.69 29.54 -6.31
CA SER A 88 5.50 30.37 -6.47
C SER A 88 4.27 29.62 -5.95
N VAL A 89 3.34 30.36 -5.35
CA VAL A 89 2.02 29.82 -4.95
C VAL A 89 1.31 29.21 -6.17
N ASP A 90 1.55 29.72 -7.37
CA ASP A 90 0.94 29.22 -8.60
C ASP A 90 1.51 27.87 -9.03
N ASP A 91 2.83 27.65 -8.92
CA ASP A 91 3.46 26.34 -9.15
C ASP A 91 2.92 25.27 -8.21
N VAL A 92 2.67 25.63 -6.94
CA VAL A 92 2.07 24.73 -5.95
C VAL A 92 0.63 24.41 -6.35
N LYS A 93 -0.17 25.42 -6.73
CA LYS A 93 -1.56 25.22 -7.17
C LYS A 93 -1.64 24.33 -8.40
N GLU A 94 -0.78 24.53 -9.40
CA GLU A 94 -0.72 23.65 -10.57
C GLU A 94 -0.35 22.22 -10.23
N THR A 95 0.64 22.03 -9.34
CA THR A 95 1.04 20.70 -8.89
C THR A 95 -0.11 20.00 -8.15
N VAL A 96 -0.83 20.73 -7.28
CA VAL A 96 -2.01 20.20 -6.59
C VAL A 96 -3.12 19.85 -7.58
N LYS A 97 -3.37 20.67 -8.60
CA LYS A 97 -4.34 20.36 -9.67
C LYS A 97 -3.98 19.07 -10.40
N LYS A 98 -2.72 18.94 -10.85
CA LYS A 98 -2.22 17.73 -11.53
C LYS A 98 -2.35 16.48 -10.66
N ILE A 99 -2.02 16.57 -9.37
CA ILE A 99 -2.21 15.47 -8.42
C ILE A 99 -3.69 15.12 -8.28
N THR A 100 -4.56 16.13 -8.20
CA THR A 100 -6.00 15.91 -8.07
C THR A 100 -6.60 15.26 -9.32
N GLU A 101 -6.16 15.67 -10.51
CA GLU A 101 -6.55 15.05 -11.78
C GLU A 101 -6.09 13.59 -11.87
N LEU A 102 -4.85 13.30 -11.47
CA LEU A 102 -4.34 11.91 -11.42
C LEU A 102 -5.14 11.04 -10.46
N LYS A 103 -5.59 11.60 -9.32
CA LYS A 103 -6.46 10.89 -8.38
C LYS A 103 -7.83 10.61 -8.96
N LYS A 104 -8.42 11.57 -9.68
CA LYS A 104 -9.69 11.36 -10.40
C LYS A 104 -9.54 10.26 -11.44
N SER A 105 -8.51 10.31 -12.29
CA SER A 105 -8.28 9.27 -13.28
C SER A 105 -8.05 7.90 -12.64
N SER A 106 -7.40 7.84 -11.47
CA SER A 106 -7.24 6.59 -10.72
C SER A 106 -8.58 6.02 -10.24
N LEU A 107 -9.49 6.86 -9.75
CA LEU A 107 -10.83 6.46 -9.32
C LEU A 107 -11.71 6.04 -10.50
N ASP A 108 -11.59 6.74 -11.62
CA ASP A 108 -12.30 6.42 -12.86
C ASP A 108 -11.84 5.06 -13.38
N LEU A 109 -10.52 4.79 -13.43
CA LEU A 109 -9.96 3.49 -13.81
C LEU A 109 -10.42 2.35 -12.89
N GLU A 110 -10.54 2.60 -11.58
CA GLU A 110 -11.02 1.62 -10.60
C GLU A 110 -12.52 1.33 -10.80
N SER A 111 -13.30 2.37 -11.09
CA SER A 111 -14.73 2.25 -11.38
C SER A 111 -14.98 1.51 -12.70
N GLU A 112 -14.26 1.87 -13.76
CA GLU A 112 -14.31 1.21 -15.06
C GLU A 112 -13.91 -0.27 -14.96
N PHE A 113 -12.91 -0.58 -14.15
CA PHE A 113 -12.50 -1.96 -13.92
C PHE A 113 -13.61 -2.76 -13.23
N LEU A 114 -14.13 -2.27 -12.10
CA LEU A 114 -15.23 -2.90 -11.36
C LEU A 114 -16.48 -3.09 -12.23
N LEU A 115 -16.91 -2.04 -12.92
CA LEU A 115 -18.08 -2.12 -13.79
C LEU A 115 -17.84 -3.04 -15.00
N GLY A 116 -16.64 -3.01 -15.58
CA GLY A 116 -16.24 -3.87 -16.69
C GLY A 116 -15.95 -5.34 -16.33
N MET A 117 -16.30 -5.75 -15.10
CA MET A 117 -16.24 -7.14 -14.64
C MET A 117 -17.61 -7.70 -14.26
N ASP A 118 -18.69 -6.94 -14.46
CA ASP A 118 -20.06 -7.43 -14.24
C ASP A 118 -20.40 -8.64 -15.15
N ASP A 119 -19.76 -8.71 -16.31
CA ASP A 119 -19.86 -9.76 -17.33
C ASP A 119 -19.20 -11.07 -16.88
N LEU A 120 -18.20 -10.98 -16.01
CA LEU A 120 -17.32 -12.08 -15.64
C LEU A 120 -17.51 -12.55 -14.19
N LEU A 121 -17.85 -11.65 -13.29
CA LEU A 121 -17.92 -11.91 -11.85
C LEU A 121 -19.36 -11.88 -11.36
N SER A 122 -19.70 -12.79 -10.44
CA SER A 122 -20.97 -12.71 -9.72
C SER A 122 -21.03 -11.45 -8.84
N THR A 123 -22.23 -10.99 -8.50
CA THR A 123 -22.43 -9.83 -7.61
C THR A 123 -21.66 -9.97 -6.28
N ARG A 124 -21.58 -11.18 -5.73
CA ARG A 124 -20.82 -11.47 -4.50
C ARG A 124 -19.32 -11.34 -4.71
N GLN A 125 -18.82 -11.84 -5.83
CA GLN A 125 -17.41 -11.73 -6.23
C GLN A 125 -17.02 -10.28 -6.49
N LEU A 126 -17.89 -9.51 -7.14
CA LEU A 126 -17.67 -8.09 -7.40
C LEU A 126 -17.63 -7.27 -6.10
N ALA A 127 -18.53 -7.54 -5.16
CA ALA A 127 -18.51 -6.93 -3.84
C ALA A 127 -17.23 -7.31 -3.05
N ASN A 128 -16.82 -8.59 -3.11
CA ASN A 128 -15.56 -9.03 -2.52
C ASN A 128 -14.36 -8.32 -3.14
N LEU A 129 -14.36 -8.08 -4.46
CA LEU A 129 -13.29 -7.38 -5.16
C LEU A 129 -13.19 -5.91 -4.78
N GLY A 130 -14.33 -5.21 -4.65
CA GLY A 130 -14.35 -3.84 -4.15
C GLY A 130 -13.85 -3.72 -2.71
N LEU A 131 -14.14 -4.71 -1.85
CA LEU A 131 -13.68 -4.74 -0.46
C LEU A 131 -12.29 -5.36 -0.29
N PHE A 132 -11.76 -6.03 -1.33
CA PHE A 132 -10.53 -6.82 -1.26
C PHE A 132 -9.35 -5.97 -0.82
N LYS A 133 -9.17 -4.79 -1.43
CA LYS A 133 -8.07 -3.88 -1.09
C LYS A 133 -8.12 -3.54 0.40
N HIS A 134 -9.25 -3.11 0.91
CA HIS A 134 -9.41 -2.78 2.33
C HIS A 134 -9.13 -3.97 3.26
N LYS A 135 -9.65 -5.16 2.92
CA LYS A 135 -9.44 -6.39 3.72
C LYS A 135 -7.97 -6.82 3.72
N MET A 136 -7.34 -6.91 2.55
CA MET A 136 -5.93 -7.24 2.41
C MET A 136 -5.05 -6.25 3.18
N MET A 137 -5.38 -4.96 3.13
CA MET A 137 -4.67 -3.92 3.86
C MET A 137 -4.72 -4.12 5.37
N LYS A 138 -5.90 -4.45 5.89
CA LYS A 138 -6.08 -4.74 7.32
C LYS A 138 -5.26 -5.95 7.75
N ASP A 139 -5.23 -7.00 6.94
CA ASP A 139 -4.47 -8.22 7.20
C ASP A 139 -2.95 -7.96 7.19
N VAL A 140 -2.43 -7.32 6.13
CA VAL A 140 -1.00 -6.96 6.02
C VAL A 140 -0.58 -6.04 7.15
N ARG A 141 -1.43 -5.08 7.56
CA ARG A 141 -1.18 -4.22 8.72
C ARG A 141 -1.10 -5.02 10.01
N GLY A 142 -1.99 -6.00 10.18
CA GLY A 142 -1.99 -6.94 11.31
C GLY A 142 -0.68 -7.70 11.39
N GLU A 143 -0.28 -8.35 10.30
CA GLU A 143 0.97 -9.13 10.21
C GLU A 143 2.22 -8.26 10.48
N LEU A 144 2.26 -7.03 9.96
CA LEU A 144 3.38 -6.11 10.21
C LEU A 144 3.44 -5.64 11.67
N LYS A 145 2.29 -5.45 12.33
CA LYS A 145 2.21 -5.08 13.76
C LYS A 145 2.65 -6.23 14.66
N GLU A 146 2.23 -7.46 14.36
CA GLU A 146 2.62 -8.69 15.05
C GLU A 146 4.16 -8.87 15.02
N ARG A 147 4.77 -8.79 13.83
CA ARG A 147 6.24 -8.90 13.66
C ARG A 147 7.01 -7.81 14.44
N LYS A 148 6.45 -6.60 14.56
CA LYS A 148 7.07 -5.52 15.37
C LYS A 148 7.02 -5.81 16.88
N LYS A 149 5.98 -6.49 17.37
CA LYS A 149 5.88 -6.91 18.78
C LYS A 149 6.90 -8.00 19.10
N ASP A 150 7.06 -8.99 18.25
CA ASP A 150 8.03 -10.08 18.42
C ASP A 150 9.48 -9.56 18.46
N HIS A 151 9.84 -8.64 17.57
CA HIS A 151 11.15 -8.00 17.57
C HIS A 151 11.41 -7.09 18.79
N ARG A 152 10.37 -6.47 19.38
CA ARG A 152 10.49 -5.69 20.63
C ARG A 152 10.65 -6.60 21.85
N GLY A 153 9.97 -7.74 21.89
CA GLY A 153 10.15 -8.77 22.91
C GLY A 153 11.59 -9.30 22.93
N MET A 154 12.09 -9.72 21.76
CA MET A 154 13.47 -10.21 21.61
C MET A 154 14.54 -9.17 21.98
N LYS A 155 14.32 -7.87 21.70
CA LYS A 155 15.26 -6.80 22.10
C LYS A 155 15.27 -6.59 23.62
N LYS A 156 14.14 -6.73 24.31
CA LYS A 156 14.07 -6.67 25.78
C LYS A 156 14.84 -7.84 26.41
N ASP A 157 14.70 -9.05 25.87
CA ASP A 157 15.40 -10.23 26.39
C ASP A 157 16.91 -10.21 26.11
N ARG A 158 17.35 -9.71 24.94
CA ARG A 158 18.78 -9.47 24.68
C ARG A 158 19.39 -8.43 25.63
N LYS A 159 18.65 -7.37 25.99
CA LYS A 159 19.12 -6.36 26.95
C LYS A 159 19.27 -6.94 28.37
N ARG A 160 18.32 -7.79 28.79
CA ARG A 160 18.39 -8.52 30.07
C ARG A 160 19.59 -9.48 30.14
N ARG A 161 19.85 -10.23 29.06
CA ARG A 161 21.00 -11.17 28.99
C ARG A 161 22.36 -10.46 28.96
N LYS A 162 22.48 -9.30 28.30
CA LYS A 162 23.76 -8.54 28.25
C LYS A 162 24.07 -7.76 29.54
N GLY A 163 23.06 -7.47 30.38
CA GLY A 163 23.24 -6.83 31.69
C GLY A 163 23.71 -7.78 32.80
N GLY A 164 23.45 -9.09 32.68
CA GLY A 164 23.79 -10.08 33.71
C GLY A 164 25.24 -10.60 33.72
N SER A 165 26.06 -10.25 32.71
CA SER A 165 27.40 -10.83 32.55
C SER A 165 28.55 -9.92 33.03
N ARG A 166 28.25 -8.75 33.62
CA ARG A 166 29.28 -7.84 34.20
C ARG A 166 29.53 -8.01 35.70
N GLY A 167 28.91 -9.00 36.36
CA GLY A 167 28.93 -9.13 37.83
C GLY A 167 29.75 -10.26 38.44
N ARG A 168 30.61 -10.97 37.70
CA ARG A 168 31.47 -12.04 38.28
C ARG A 168 32.90 -11.98 37.78
N ARG A 169 33.65 -10.96 38.23
CA ARG A 169 35.10 -11.05 38.46
C ARG A 169 35.42 -10.25 39.70
N GLY A 170 35.81 -10.94 40.77
CA GLY A 170 36.23 -10.32 42.03
C GLY A 170 35.91 -11.21 43.22
N ASN A 171 36.73 -12.23 43.44
CA ASN A 171 37.34 -12.53 44.74
C ASN A 171 38.12 -13.86 44.65
N PHE A 172 39.44 -13.73 44.55
CA PHE A 172 40.43 -14.62 45.14
C PHE A 172 41.55 -13.72 45.66
#